data_AF-A0A0B8QTJ2-F1
#
_entry.id   AF-A0A0B8QTJ2-F1
#
_cell.length_a   1.000
_cell.length_b   1.000
_cell.length_c   1.000
_cell.angle_alpha   90.00
_cell.angle_beta   90.00
_cell.angle_gamma   90.00
#
_symmetry.space_group_name_H-M   'P 1'
#
loop_
_entity.id
_entity.type
_entity.pdbx_description
1 polymer ?
#
loop_
_entity_poly.entity_id
_entity_poly.type
_entity_poly.pdbx_seq_one_letter_code
_entity_poly.pdbx_strand_id
1 'polypeptide(L)' 'MKQKKNLFPNFSKRRKVIERVFSFLTNLGAERCKSRSPQGFQLRLEMILLAYS' A
#
# COMPACT_ATOMS: atom_id res chain seq x y z
N MET A 1 -28.90 9.91 22.98
CA MET A 1 -28.11 9.99 21.72
C MET A 1 -27.84 8.58 21.24
N LYS A 2 -28.38 8.17 20.08
CA LYS A 2 -28.12 6.84 19.49
C LYS A 2 -26.62 6.71 19.21
N GLN A 3 -25.93 5.75 19.83
CA GLN A 3 -24.58 5.38 19.40
C GLN A 3 -24.65 4.99 17.93
N LYS A 4 -24.06 5.81 17.06
CA LYS A 4 -23.71 5.38 15.71
C LYS A 4 -22.73 4.22 15.91
N LYS A 5 -23.19 2.97 15.76
CA LYS A 5 -22.30 1.82 15.59
C LYS A 5 -21.37 2.24 14.45
N ASN A 6 -20.11 2.51 14.77
CA ASN A 6 -19.15 2.94 13.77
C ASN A 6 -19.14 1.88 12.66
N LEU A 7 -19.68 2.24 11.51
CA LEU A 7 -19.82 1.42 10.31
C LEU A 7 -18.46 1.24 9.62
N PHE A 8 -17.41 1.15 10.42
CA PHE A 8 -16.06 1.05 9.94
C PHE A 8 -15.59 -0.39 10.14
N PRO A 9 -15.20 -1.08 9.06
CA PRO A 9 -14.72 -2.45 9.15
C PRO A 9 -13.50 -2.47 10.07
N ASN A 10 -13.33 -3.55 10.83
CA ASN A 10 -12.23 -3.73 11.77
C ASN A 10 -10.88 -3.42 11.09
N PHE A 11 -10.39 -2.20 11.31
CA PHE A 11 -9.19 -1.69 10.66
C PHE A 11 -7.94 -2.41 11.14
N SER A 12 -7.95 -3.10 12.29
CA SER A 12 -6.76 -3.80 12.80
C SER A 12 -6.26 -4.90 11.85
N LYS A 13 -7.18 -5.64 11.22
CA LYS A 13 -6.82 -6.69 10.25
C LYS A 13 -6.36 -6.06 8.93
N ARG A 14 -7.07 -5.05 8.44
CA ARG A 14 -6.72 -4.34 7.18
C ARG A 14 -5.41 -3.57 7.30
N ARG A 15 -5.17 -2.92 8.43
CA ARG A 15 -3.93 -2.19 8.75
C ARG A 15 -2.72 -3.11 8.70
N LYS A 16 -2.79 -4.30 9.32
CA LYS A 16 -1.71 -5.29 9.25
C LYS A 16 -1.41 -5.76 7.83
N VAL A 17 -2.45 -5.93 6.99
CA VAL A 17 -2.27 -6.28 5.58
C VAL A 17 -1.62 -5.11 4.82
N ILE A 18 -2.09 -3.89 5.04
CA ILE A 18 -1.54 -2.67 4.44
C ILE A 18 -0.06 -2.51 4.84
N GLU A 19 0.27 -2.61 6.13
CA GLU A 19 1.64 -2.54 6.64
C GLU A 19 2.54 -3.62 6.02
N ARG A 20 2.04 -4.84 5.87
CA ARG A 20 2.79 -5.93 5.23
C ARG A 20 3.05 -5.64 3.75
N VAL A 21 2.05 -5.14 3.02
CA VAL A 21 2.19 -4.75 1.61
C VAL A 21 3.20 -3.60 1.48
N PHE A 22 3.09 -2.56 2.30
CA PHE A 22 4.05 -1.45 2.28
C PHE A 22 5.46 -1.91 2.63
N SER A 23 5.64 -2.76 3.65
CA SER A 23 6.95 -3.31 4.01
C SER A 23 7.56 -4.13 2.87
N PHE A 24 6.76 -4.97 2.20
CA PHE A 24 7.19 -5.73 1.03
C PHE A 24 7.64 -4.80 -0.12
N LEU A 25 6.86 -3.78 -0.45
CA LEU A 25 7.21 -2.80 -1.49
C LEU A 25 8.47 -2.00 -1.13
N THR A 26 8.63 -1.60 0.13
CA THR A 26 9.85 -0.92 0.60
C THR A 26 11.07 -1.82 0.43
N ASN A 27 10.98 -3.11 0.79
CA ASN A 27 12.08 -4.07 0.62
C ASN A 27 12.44 -4.31 -0.86
N LEU A 28 11.47 -4.17 -1.77
CA LEU A 28 11.71 -4.20 -3.22
C LEU A 28 12.30 -2.90 -3.78
N GLY A 29 12.54 -1.89 -2.93
CA GLY A 29 13.15 -0.63 -3.33
C GLY A 29 12.16 0.44 -3.81
N ALA A 30 10.85 0.29 -3.54
CA ALA A 30 9.84 1.28 -3.90
C ALA A 30 10.04 2.65 -3.20
N GLU A 31 10.73 2.69 -2.04
CA GLU A 31 11.12 3.93 -1.35
C GLU A 31 11.96 4.86 -2.24
N ARG A 32 12.77 4.28 -3.15
CA ARG A 32 13.60 5.04 -4.08
C ARG A 32 12.81 5.66 -5.24
N CYS A 33 11.48 5.50 -5.24
CA CYS A 33 10.61 6.14 -6.21
C CYS A 33 10.54 7.65 -5.94
N LYS A 34 11.37 8.41 -6.67
CA LYS A 34 11.36 9.89 -6.65
C LYS A 34 10.16 10.50 -7.37
N SER A 35 9.33 9.69 -8.04
CA SER A 35 8.14 10.16 -8.74
C SER A 35 7.09 10.59 -7.72
N ARG A 36 6.72 11.88 -7.76
CA ARG A 36 5.58 12.41 -7.01
C ARG A 36 4.26 12.26 -7.78
N SER A 37 4.30 11.85 -9.06
CA SER A 37 3.08 11.60 -9.83
C SER A 37 2.55 10.18 -9.56
N PRO A 38 1.21 10.02 -9.40
CA PRO A 38 0.58 8.71 -9.25
C PRO A 38 0.92 7.75 -10.39
N GLN A 39 0.96 8.26 -11.63
CA GLN A 39 1.26 7.47 -12.83
C GLN A 39 2.71 6.96 -12.83
N GLY A 40 3.68 7.82 -12.46
CA GLY A 40 5.07 7.41 -12.40
C GLY A 40 5.35 6.43 -11.26
N PHE A 41 4.60 6.53 -10.15
CA PHE A 41 4.65 5.53 -9.08
C PHE A 41 4.05 4.20 -9.52
N GLN A 42 2.90 4.21 -10.20
CA GLN A 42 2.26 3.01 -10.75
C GLN A 42 3.19 2.26 -11.73
N LEU A 43 3.76 2.96 -12.72
CA LEU A 43 4.68 2.36 -13.68
C LEU A 43 5.90 1.73 -12.99
N ARG A 44 6.46 2.38 -11.95
CA ARG A 44 7.56 1.79 -11.19
C ARG A 44 7.16 0.53 -10.43
N LEU A 45 5.96 0.50 -9.84
CA LEU A 45 5.46 -0.71 -9.18
C LEU A 45 5.23 -1.85 -10.18
N GLU A 46 4.67 -1.56 -11.35
CA GLU A 46 4.49 -2.53 -12.42
C GLU A 46 5.84 -3.11 -12.90
N MET A 47 6.85 -2.24 -13.07
CA MET A 47 8.21 -2.69 -13.43
C MET A 47 8.85 -3.57 -12.36
N ILE A 48 8.71 -3.21 -11.08
CA ILE A 48 9.20 -4.03 -9.97
C ILE A 48 8.48 -5.38 -9.99
N LEU A 49 7.16 -5.41 -10.12
CA LEU A 49 6.41 -6.67 -10.08
C LEU A 49 6.76 -7.59 -11.26
N LEU A 50 6.97 -7.03 -12.46
CA LEU A 50 7.42 -7.76 -13.65
C LEU A 50 8.82 -8.38 -13.49
N ALA A 51 9.71 -7.74 -12.73
CA ALA A 51 11.07 -8.27 -12.50
C ALA A 51 11.09 -9.47 -11.54
N TYR A 52 10.03 -9.68 -10.76
CA TYR A 52 9.93 -10.73 -9.75
C TYR A 52 8.82 -11.76 -10.07
N SER A 53 8.25 -11.73 -11.28
CA SER A 53 7.33 -12.73 -11.84
C SER A 53 8.05 -13.76 -12.68
#